data_AF-A0A3M1TT10-F1
#
_entry.id   AF-A0A3M1TT10-F1
#
_cell.length_a   1.000
_cell.length_b   1.000
_cell.length_c   1.000
_cell.angle_alpha   90.00
_cell.angle_beta   90.00
_cell.angle_gamma   90.00
#
_symmetry.space_group_name_H-M   'P 1'
#
loop_
_entity.id
_entity.type
_entity.pdbx_description
1 polymer ?
#
loop_
_entity_poly.entity_id
_entity_poly.type
_entity_poly.pdbx_seq_one_letter_code
_entity_poly.pdbx_strand_id
1 'polypeptide(L)'
;NGKVLGGEPDEELLQAALKAWQQRKSQIIEREAGNYFALVIPRKCQLLIVGAAHISADLVHLARQFDFETIVVDPRGIFSNNTQFLTQPDHKYAKWPEEVLPDLPLDAYTFAVTLTHDPKIDDQALKLLLRSEVAYIGSLGSSRTHAKRLARLHKAGFTEEETSRIHGPIGLDIHAKLPREIALSIMAEIIRIKNQHL
;
A
#
# COMPACT_ATOMS: atom_id res chain seq x y z
N ASN A 1 22.42 -7.45 5.88
CA ASN A 1 22.49 -5.98 6.02
C ASN A 1 22.25 -5.47 7.44
N GLY A 2 22.19 -6.33 8.46
CA GLY A 2 22.11 -5.90 9.87
C GLY A 2 23.49 -5.76 10.51
N LYS A 3 23.57 -5.00 11.60
CA LYS A 3 24.75 -4.94 12.48
C LYS A 3 24.38 -5.55 13.83
N VAL A 4 25.20 -6.45 14.34
CA VAL A 4 25.08 -6.92 15.73
C VAL A 4 25.66 -5.87 16.65
N LEU A 5 24.92 -5.53 17.71
CA LEU A 5 25.37 -4.63 18.77
C LEU A 5 25.44 -5.44 20.07
N GLY A 6 26.59 -5.46 20.74
CA GLY A 6 26.81 -6.23 21.96
C GLY A 6 27.40 -7.62 21.69
N GLY A 7 27.00 -8.61 22.50
CA GLY A 7 27.47 -9.99 22.35
C GLY A 7 26.98 -10.63 21.05
N GLU A 8 27.83 -11.42 20.40
CA GLU A 8 27.46 -12.15 19.19
C GLU A 8 26.50 -13.31 19.54
N PRO A 9 25.28 -13.33 18.96
CA PRO A 9 24.38 -14.46 19.14
C PRO A 9 24.96 -15.69 18.43
N ASP A 10 24.72 -16.87 19.00
CA ASP A 10 24.98 -18.12 18.28
C ASP A 10 24.10 -18.22 17.02
N GLU A 11 24.49 -19.13 16.12
CA GLU A 11 23.84 -19.29 14.82
C GLU A 11 22.35 -19.64 14.97
N GLU A 12 22.00 -20.49 15.92
CA GLU A 12 20.62 -20.90 16.09
C GLU A 12 19.74 -19.75 16.61
N LEU A 13 20.24 -18.93 17.55
CA LEU A 13 19.54 -17.75 18.06
C LEU A 13 19.37 -16.70 16.96
N LEU A 14 20.39 -16.53 16.12
CA LEU A 14 20.31 -15.66 14.95
C LEU A 14 19.24 -16.15 13.97
N GLN A 15 19.19 -17.45 13.66
CA GLN A 15 18.17 -18.02 12.78
C GLN A 15 16.75 -17.85 13.35
N ALA A 16 16.57 -18.09 14.65
CA ALA A 16 15.29 -17.90 15.32
C ALA A 16 14.85 -16.42 15.32
N ALA A 17 15.78 -15.48 15.50
CA ALA A 17 15.51 -14.05 15.39
C ALA A 17 15.18 -13.61 13.95
N LEU A 18 15.88 -14.16 12.94
CA LEU A 18 15.58 -13.90 11.52
C LEU A 18 14.20 -14.42 11.13
N LYS A 19 13.82 -15.61 11.62
CA LYS A 19 12.47 -16.16 11.45
C LYS A 19 11.41 -15.25 12.10
N ALA A 20 11.66 -14.77 13.32
CA ALA A 20 10.78 -13.81 14.00
C ALA A 20 10.60 -12.53 13.16
N TRP A 21 11.71 -12.02 12.61
CA TRP A 21 11.72 -10.82 11.77
C TRP A 21 10.92 -11.00 10.46
N GLN A 22 11.11 -12.13 9.77
CA GLN A 22 10.33 -12.49 8.57
C GLN A 22 8.84 -12.62 8.86
N GLN A 23 8.49 -13.18 10.02
CA GLN A 23 7.10 -13.31 10.49
C GLN A 23 6.55 -12.02 11.10
N ARG A 24 7.37 -10.96 11.22
CA ARG A 24 7.02 -9.67 11.84
C ARG A 24 6.41 -9.81 13.24
N LYS A 25 6.77 -10.87 13.97
CA LYS A 25 6.19 -11.22 15.27
C LYS A 25 7.29 -11.30 16.32
N SER A 26 7.11 -10.52 17.39
CA SER A 26 7.98 -10.65 18.56
C SER A 26 7.67 -11.95 19.30
N GLN A 27 8.71 -12.64 19.76
CA GLN A 27 8.55 -13.94 20.43
C GLN A 27 9.65 -14.21 21.46
N ILE A 28 9.35 -15.13 22.37
CA ILE A 28 10.34 -15.71 23.28
C ILE A 28 11.00 -16.89 22.57
N ILE A 29 12.33 -16.97 22.62
CA ILE A 29 13.15 -18.06 22.11
C ILE A 29 13.69 -18.79 23.34
N GLU A 30 13.19 -20.00 23.57
CA GLU A 30 13.58 -20.83 24.72
C GLU A 30 14.89 -21.58 24.44
N ARG A 31 15.82 -21.56 25.41
CA ARG A 31 17.09 -22.30 25.36
C ARG A 31 17.39 -22.91 26.72
N GLU A 32 18.21 -23.95 26.72
CA GLU A 32 18.75 -24.55 27.95
C GLU A 32 19.53 -23.54 28.80
N ALA A 33 20.27 -22.62 28.16
CA ALA A 33 21.05 -21.58 28.82
C ALA A 33 20.20 -20.38 29.35
N GLY A 34 18.91 -20.31 28.99
CA GLY A 34 18.01 -19.22 29.37
C GLY A 34 17.14 -18.72 28.22
N ASN A 35 16.05 -18.03 28.54
CA ASN A 35 15.11 -17.53 27.54
C ASN A 35 15.55 -16.18 26.98
N TYR A 36 15.45 -16.02 25.66
CA TYR A 36 15.72 -14.78 24.95
C TYR A 36 14.41 -14.17 24.44
N PHE A 37 14.32 -12.84 24.39
CA PHE A 37 13.19 -12.17 23.77
C PHE A 37 13.61 -11.51 22.45
N ALA A 38 13.07 -11.99 21.34
CA ALA A 38 13.22 -11.38 20.03
C ALA A 38 12.16 -10.30 19.85
N LEU A 39 12.55 -9.04 20.09
CA LEU A 39 11.73 -7.88 19.78
C LEU A 39 11.87 -7.54 18.29
N VAL A 40 10.77 -7.63 17.55
CA VAL A 40 10.73 -7.30 16.12
C VAL A 40 10.06 -5.95 15.93
N ILE A 41 10.79 -4.99 15.36
CA ILE A 41 10.28 -3.67 15.01
C ILE A 41 10.33 -3.57 13.48
N PRO A 42 9.25 -3.95 12.78
CA PRO A 42 9.25 -3.95 11.34
C PRO A 42 8.93 -2.54 10.79
N ARG A 43 9.26 -2.30 9.52
CA ARG A 43 8.85 -1.07 8.84
C ARG A 43 7.31 -0.96 8.79
N LYS A 44 6.76 0.25 8.80
CA LYS A 44 5.32 0.46 8.63
C LYS A 44 4.85 -0.03 7.27
N CYS A 45 3.58 -0.41 7.18
CA CYS A 45 2.96 -0.62 5.86
C CYS A 45 2.82 0.73 5.17
N GLN A 46 2.98 0.75 3.86
CA GLN A 46 2.85 1.97 3.06
C GLN A 46 1.51 1.96 2.32
N LEU A 47 0.78 3.08 2.38
CA LEU A 47 -0.37 3.34 1.53
C LEU A 47 0.02 4.37 0.46
N LEU A 48 0.23 3.87 -0.76
CA LEU A 48 0.52 4.67 -1.94
C LEU A 48 -0.81 5.07 -2.61
N ILE A 49 -1.09 6.37 -2.65
CA ILE A 49 -2.31 6.96 -3.18
C ILE A 49 -1.96 7.76 -4.43
N VAL A 50 -2.39 7.26 -5.59
CA VAL A 50 -2.28 7.99 -6.85
C VAL A 50 -3.55 8.81 -7.04
N GLY A 51 -3.41 10.13 -7.00
CA GLY A 51 -4.48 11.11 -7.03
C GLY A 51 -4.73 11.78 -5.68
N ALA A 52 -4.72 13.11 -5.67
CA ALA A 52 -5.08 13.98 -4.57
C ALA A 52 -6.50 14.50 -4.79
N ALA A 53 -7.50 13.69 -4.42
CA ALA A 53 -8.92 14.03 -4.44
C ALA A 53 -9.47 14.10 -3.00
N HIS A 54 -10.75 14.48 -2.84
CA HIS A 54 -11.39 14.51 -1.52
C HIS A 54 -11.35 13.16 -0.80
N ILE A 55 -11.57 12.04 -1.53
CA ILE A 55 -11.46 10.68 -0.97
C ILE A 55 -10.04 10.42 -0.45
N SER A 56 -9.00 10.93 -1.14
CA SER A 56 -7.61 10.77 -0.73
C SER A 56 -7.34 11.45 0.61
N ALA A 57 -7.93 12.62 0.88
CA ALA A 57 -7.77 13.31 2.15
C ALA A 57 -8.37 12.52 3.33
N ASP A 58 -9.58 11.99 3.16
CA ASP A 58 -10.23 11.13 4.16
C ASP A 58 -9.44 9.82 4.35
N LEU A 59 -8.94 9.23 3.26
CA LEU A 59 -8.18 7.98 3.30
C LEU A 59 -6.83 8.16 3.99
N VAL A 60 -6.10 9.25 3.75
CA VAL A 60 -4.85 9.56 4.47
C VAL A 60 -5.11 9.68 5.98
N HIS A 61 -6.19 10.35 6.37
CA HIS A 61 -6.55 10.49 7.78
C HIS A 61 -6.81 9.12 8.44
N LEU A 62 -7.60 8.26 7.80
CA LEU A 62 -7.89 6.92 8.30
C LEU A 62 -6.63 6.04 8.34
N ALA A 63 -5.83 6.03 7.28
CA ALA A 63 -4.63 5.21 7.18
C ALA A 63 -3.63 5.49 8.30
N ARG A 64 -3.47 6.78 8.68
CA ARG A 64 -2.59 7.18 9.78
C ARG A 64 -3.05 6.62 11.14
N GLN A 65 -4.36 6.45 11.35
CA GLN A 65 -4.91 5.84 12.58
C GLN A 65 -4.58 4.34 12.69
N PHE A 66 -4.29 3.68 11.56
CA PHE A 66 -3.92 2.27 11.49
C PHE A 66 -2.43 2.03 11.23
N ASP A 67 -1.60 3.02 11.55
CA ASP A 67 -0.14 3.01 11.46
C ASP A 67 0.43 2.75 10.05
N PHE A 68 -0.28 3.22 9.02
CA PHE A 68 0.27 3.30 7.67
C PHE A 68 1.09 4.57 7.50
N GLU A 69 2.21 4.44 6.81
CA GLU A 69 2.92 5.55 6.18
C GLU A 69 2.20 5.89 4.86
N THR A 70 1.90 7.16 4.63
CA THR A 70 1.06 7.60 3.52
C THR A 70 1.86 8.37 2.48
N ILE A 71 1.76 7.94 1.22
CA ILE A 71 2.43 8.55 0.07
C ILE A 71 1.37 8.99 -0.93
N VAL A 72 1.32 10.27 -1.28
CA VAL A 72 0.38 10.82 -2.27
C VAL A 72 1.14 11.27 -3.51
N VAL A 73 0.74 10.78 -4.68
CA VAL A 73 1.31 11.19 -5.98
C VAL A 73 0.19 11.74 -6.86
N ASP A 74 0.27 13.01 -7.26
CA ASP A 74 -0.67 13.59 -8.23
C ASP A 74 0.04 14.66 -9.09
N PRO A 75 0.18 14.46 -10.41
CA PRO A 75 0.82 15.45 -11.30
C PRO A 75 -0.02 16.71 -11.49
N ARG A 76 -1.31 16.69 -11.10
CA ARG A 76 -2.23 17.81 -11.28
C ARG A 76 -2.05 18.80 -10.12
N GLY A 77 -1.04 19.66 -10.23
CA GLY A 77 -0.66 20.64 -9.21
C GLY A 77 -1.82 21.45 -8.60
N ILE A 78 -2.86 21.77 -9.38
CA ILE A 78 -4.06 22.49 -8.89
C ILE A 78 -4.87 21.64 -7.90
N PHE A 79 -5.04 20.34 -8.16
CA PHE A 79 -5.79 19.43 -7.29
C PHE A 79 -4.99 19.04 -6.06
N SER A 80 -3.68 18.81 -6.22
CA SER A 80 -2.80 18.57 -5.08
C SER A 80 -2.76 19.77 -4.13
N ASN A 81 -2.79 21.00 -4.63
CA ASN A 81 -2.73 22.21 -3.80
C ASN A 81 -4.08 22.59 -3.18
N ASN A 82 -5.19 22.31 -3.87
CA ASN A 82 -6.53 22.67 -3.40
C ASN A 82 -7.21 21.60 -2.53
N THR A 83 -6.72 20.35 -2.56
CA THR A 83 -7.22 19.31 -1.66
C THR A 83 -6.76 19.62 -0.24
N GLN A 84 -7.71 19.95 0.64
CA GLN A 84 -7.43 20.13 2.06
C GLN A 84 -7.30 18.78 2.75
N PHE A 85 -6.07 18.45 3.12
CA PHE A 85 -5.75 17.31 3.97
C PHE A 85 -5.85 17.73 5.43
N LEU A 86 -6.84 17.19 6.16
CA LEU A 86 -6.94 17.37 7.62
C LEU A 86 -5.74 16.76 8.35
N THR A 87 -5.20 15.68 7.79
CA THR A 87 -3.97 15.03 8.22
C THR A 87 -3.03 15.00 7.03
N GLN A 88 -1.84 15.60 7.19
CA GLN A 88 -0.88 15.65 6.11
C GLN A 88 -0.36 14.24 5.78
N PRO A 89 -0.23 13.90 4.48
CA PRO A 89 0.47 12.69 4.10
C PRO A 89 1.95 12.80 4.48
N ASP A 90 2.58 11.67 4.76
CA ASP A 90 4.00 11.62 5.12
C ASP A 90 4.88 12.04 3.93
N HIS A 91 4.47 11.65 2.71
CA HIS A 91 5.09 12.08 1.46
C HIS A 91 4.06 12.56 0.44
N LYS A 92 4.37 13.65 -0.27
CA LYS A 92 3.51 14.20 -1.32
C LYS A 92 4.34 14.63 -2.52
N TYR A 93 4.02 14.09 -3.69
CA TYR A 93 4.72 14.35 -4.94
C TYR A 93 3.77 14.95 -5.98
N ALA A 94 4.07 16.18 -6.41
CA ALA A 94 3.40 16.85 -7.53
C ALA A 94 4.07 16.47 -8.87
N LYS A 95 4.13 15.16 -9.16
CA LYS A 95 4.84 14.58 -10.32
C LYS A 95 4.03 13.43 -10.90
N TRP A 96 4.39 13.00 -12.11
CA TRP A 96 3.77 11.84 -12.73
C TRP A 96 4.17 10.52 -12.04
N PRO A 97 3.32 9.49 -12.05
CA PRO A 97 3.64 8.22 -11.42
C PRO A 97 4.97 7.61 -11.88
N GLU A 98 5.28 7.68 -13.18
CA GLU A 98 6.54 7.17 -13.75
C GLU A 98 7.79 7.87 -13.25
N GLU A 99 7.67 9.10 -12.72
CA GLU A 99 8.79 9.85 -12.17
C GLU A 99 9.05 9.54 -10.68
N VAL A 100 8.12 8.85 -10.01
CA VAL A 100 8.15 8.67 -8.55
C VAL A 100 8.16 7.20 -8.17
N LEU A 101 7.27 6.39 -8.74
CA LEU A 101 7.08 4.99 -8.38
C LEU A 101 8.36 4.14 -8.53
N PRO A 102 9.24 4.33 -9.53
CA PRO A 102 10.48 3.57 -9.65
C PRO A 102 11.43 3.72 -8.45
N ASP A 103 11.35 4.84 -7.71
CA ASP A 103 12.21 5.13 -6.57
C ASP A 103 11.59 4.70 -5.23
N LEU A 104 10.35 4.19 -5.23
CA LEU A 104 9.65 3.73 -4.04
C LEU A 104 9.79 2.21 -3.85
N PRO A 105 9.80 1.71 -2.59
CA PRO A 105 9.81 0.27 -2.32
C PRO A 105 8.41 -0.32 -2.60
N LEU A 106 8.18 -0.72 -3.85
CA LEU A 106 6.94 -1.36 -4.31
C LEU A 106 6.92 -2.87 -4.00
N ASP A 107 6.90 -3.21 -2.72
CA ASP A 107 6.97 -4.59 -2.21
C ASP A 107 5.73 -5.02 -1.42
N ALA A 108 5.80 -6.20 -0.81
CA ALA A 108 4.73 -6.86 -0.03
C ALA A 108 4.20 -6.07 1.18
N TYR A 109 4.77 -4.91 1.51
CA TYR A 109 4.27 -4.02 2.56
C TYR A 109 3.61 -2.75 2.02
N THR A 110 3.51 -2.64 0.69
CA THR A 110 2.95 -1.49 -0.02
C THR A 110 1.58 -1.83 -0.58
N PHE A 111 0.60 -1.00 -0.23
CA PHE A 111 -0.79 -1.08 -0.64
C PHE A 111 -1.06 0.13 -1.52
N ALA A 112 -1.37 -0.09 -2.79
CA ALA A 112 -1.51 0.98 -3.76
C ALA A 112 -2.97 1.18 -4.17
N VAL A 113 -3.39 2.45 -4.29
CA VAL A 113 -4.73 2.82 -4.74
C VAL A 113 -4.66 3.91 -5.81
N THR A 114 -5.50 3.81 -6.83
CA THR A 114 -5.63 4.86 -7.86
C THR A 114 -7.01 5.53 -7.79
N LEU A 115 -7.01 6.82 -7.48
CA LEU A 115 -8.19 7.63 -7.15
C LEU A 115 -8.33 8.87 -8.06
N THR A 116 -7.62 8.94 -9.20
CA THR A 116 -7.57 10.17 -10.01
C THR A 116 -8.81 10.37 -10.89
N HIS A 117 -9.50 9.28 -11.26
CA HIS A 117 -10.48 9.20 -12.35
C HIS A 117 -9.96 9.54 -13.76
N ASP A 118 -8.67 9.84 -13.91
CA ASP A 118 -8.04 10.12 -15.19
C ASP A 118 -7.24 8.89 -15.67
N PRO A 119 -7.69 8.20 -16.73
CA PRO A 119 -6.95 7.07 -17.30
C PRO A 119 -5.49 7.37 -17.64
N LYS A 120 -5.14 8.62 -17.96
CA LYS A 120 -3.74 8.95 -18.29
C LYS A 120 -2.82 8.73 -17.10
N ILE A 121 -3.29 9.08 -15.91
CA ILE A 121 -2.51 8.99 -14.66
C ILE A 121 -2.70 7.60 -14.05
N ASP A 122 -3.95 7.13 -13.91
CA ASP A 122 -4.25 5.83 -13.31
C ASP A 122 -3.59 4.68 -14.10
N ASP A 123 -3.70 4.66 -15.43
CA ASP A 123 -3.15 3.56 -16.21
C ASP A 123 -1.61 3.57 -16.19
N GLN A 124 -0.94 4.72 -16.08
CA GLN A 124 0.52 4.78 -15.91
C GLN A 124 0.96 4.15 -14.58
N ALA A 125 0.29 4.53 -13.49
CA ALA A 125 0.55 3.93 -12.19
C ALA A 125 0.27 2.42 -12.19
N LEU A 126 -0.88 1.99 -12.70
CA LEU A 126 -1.28 0.59 -12.73
C LEU A 126 -0.28 -0.29 -13.48
N LYS A 127 0.28 0.19 -14.61
CA LYS A 127 1.31 -0.56 -15.35
C LYS A 127 2.57 -0.83 -14.55
N LEU A 128 2.98 0.11 -13.69
CA LEU A 128 4.14 -0.05 -12.81
C LEU A 128 3.81 -0.96 -11.62
N LEU A 129 2.63 -0.78 -11.03
CA LEU A 129 2.16 -1.58 -9.89
C LEU A 129 1.91 -3.05 -10.25
N LEU A 130 1.37 -3.32 -11.44
CA LEU A 130 1.15 -4.68 -11.93
C LEU A 130 2.45 -5.46 -12.17
N ARG A 131 3.58 -4.75 -12.34
CA ARG A 131 4.91 -5.33 -12.53
C ARG A 131 5.72 -5.39 -11.24
N SER A 132 5.13 -5.02 -10.10
CA SER A 132 5.79 -5.01 -8.80
C SER A 132 5.15 -6.01 -7.84
N GLU A 133 5.75 -6.12 -6.66
CA GLU A 133 5.37 -7.06 -5.60
C GLU A 133 4.43 -6.41 -4.57
N VAL A 134 3.73 -5.34 -4.93
CA VAL A 134 2.76 -4.68 -4.03
C VAL A 134 1.69 -5.65 -3.57
N ALA A 135 1.38 -5.61 -2.28
CA ALA A 135 0.43 -6.53 -1.64
C ALA A 135 -1.03 -6.29 -2.07
N TYR A 136 -1.34 -5.09 -2.56
CA TYR A 136 -2.69 -4.72 -2.96
C TYR A 136 -2.69 -3.63 -4.03
N ILE A 137 -3.57 -3.77 -5.02
CA ILE A 137 -3.81 -2.77 -6.06
C ILE A 137 -5.31 -2.50 -6.12
N GLY A 138 -5.75 -1.40 -5.54
CA GLY A 138 -7.13 -0.94 -5.60
C GLY A 138 -7.33 0.15 -6.64
N SER A 139 -8.45 0.16 -7.36
CA SER A 139 -8.69 1.21 -8.35
C SER A 139 -10.14 1.68 -8.39
N LEU A 140 -10.34 2.96 -8.10
CA LEU A 140 -11.65 3.58 -7.95
C LEU A 140 -12.43 3.59 -9.28
N GLY A 141 -13.74 3.36 -9.19
CA GLY A 141 -14.67 3.50 -10.31
C GLY A 141 -15.66 2.34 -10.40
N SER A 142 -16.82 2.63 -11.00
CA SER A 142 -17.88 1.64 -11.23
C SER A 142 -17.38 0.39 -11.98
N SER A 143 -18.12 -0.72 -11.93
CA SER A 143 -17.81 -1.94 -12.68
C SER A 143 -17.63 -1.66 -14.19
N ARG A 144 -18.42 -0.73 -14.74
CA ARG A 144 -18.26 -0.27 -16.14
C ARG A 144 -16.94 0.46 -16.37
N THR A 145 -16.52 1.31 -15.43
CA THR A 145 -15.22 2.01 -15.49
C THR A 145 -14.07 1.02 -15.39
N HIS A 146 -14.21 0.03 -14.49
CA HIS A 146 -13.23 -1.03 -14.31
C HIS A 146 -13.09 -1.90 -15.57
N ALA A 147 -14.19 -2.33 -16.19
CA ALA A 147 -14.13 -3.08 -17.45
C ALA A 147 -13.40 -2.30 -18.56
N LYS A 148 -13.65 -0.99 -18.67
CA LYS A 148 -12.91 -0.12 -19.61
C LYS A 148 -11.42 -0.01 -19.28
N ARG A 149 -11.05 -0.03 -18.00
CA ARG A 149 -9.65 -0.04 -17.54
C ARG A 149 -8.97 -1.34 -17.94
N LEU A 150 -9.59 -2.48 -17.66
CA LEU A 150 -9.07 -3.79 -18.06
C LEU A 150 -8.85 -3.85 -19.57
N ALA A 151 -9.82 -3.42 -20.38
CA ALA A 151 -9.67 -3.36 -21.84
C ALA A 151 -8.45 -2.52 -22.30
N ARG A 152 -8.17 -1.39 -21.65
CA ARG A 152 -6.99 -0.57 -21.97
C ARG A 152 -5.69 -1.23 -21.53
N LEU A 153 -5.67 -1.91 -20.39
CA LEU A 153 -4.50 -2.65 -19.90
C LEU A 153 -4.20 -3.87 -20.78
N HIS A 154 -5.21 -4.63 -21.21
CA HIS A 154 -5.04 -5.72 -22.17
C HIS A 154 -4.50 -5.23 -23.51
N LYS A 155 -5.01 -4.10 -24.01
CA LYS A 155 -4.45 -3.47 -25.21
C LYS A 155 -2.98 -3.03 -25.02
N ALA A 156 -2.59 -2.75 -23.77
CA ALA A 156 -1.21 -2.44 -23.42
C ALA A 156 -0.33 -3.68 -23.15
N GLY A 157 -0.87 -4.89 -23.34
CA GLY A 157 -0.12 -6.15 -23.26
C GLY A 157 -0.21 -6.89 -21.92
N PHE A 158 -1.05 -6.46 -20.98
CA PHE A 158 -1.25 -7.17 -19.71
C PHE A 158 -2.23 -8.32 -19.87
N THR A 159 -1.90 -9.46 -19.29
CA THR A 159 -2.70 -10.68 -19.27
C THR A 159 -3.90 -10.57 -18.32
N GLU A 160 -4.85 -11.49 -18.42
CA GLU A 160 -5.99 -11.55 -17.50
C GLU A 160 -5.52 -11.83 -16.08
N GLU A 161 -4.56 -12.73 -15.93
CA GLU A 161 -3.92 -13.10 -14.66
C GLU A 161 -3.19 -11.93 -14.00
N GLU A 162 -2.48 -11.10 -14.77
CA GLU A 162 -1.87 -9.90 -14.21
C GLU A 162 -2.94 -8.91 -13.75
N THR A 163 -3.93 -8.62 -14.61
CA THR A 163 -4.95 -7.62 -14.29
C THR A 163 -5.94 -8.05 -13.21
N SER A 164 -6.08 -9.36 -12.94
CA SER A 164 -6.92 -9.87 -11.85
C SER A 164 -6.41 -9.47 -10.46
N ARG A 165 -5.16 -8.98 -10.36
CA ARG A 165 -4.62 -8.34 -9.15
C ARG A 165 -5.30 -7.01 -8.80
N ILE A 166 -6.04 -6.40 -9.73
CA ILE A 166 -6.69 -5.09 -9.51
C ILE A 166 -8.06 -5.30 -8.87
N HIS A 167 -8.23 -4.76 -7.67
CA HIS A 167 -9.52 -4.68 -6.99
C HIS A 167 -10.32 -3.49 -7.54
N GLY A 168 -11.32 -3.79 -8.38
CA GLY A 168 -12.20 -2.80 -9.00
C GLY A 168 -13.66 -3.30 -9.10
N PRO A 169 -14.66 -2.56 -8.58
CA PRO A 169 -14.55 -1.35 -7.78
C PRO A 169 -13.78 -1.58 -6.47
N ILE A 170 -12.98 -0.58 -6.09
CA ILE A 170 -12.19 -0.62 -4.85
C ILE A 170 -13.08 -0.52 -3.60
N GLY A 171 -12.68 -1.19 -2.52
CA GLY A 171 -13.31 -1.11 -1.21
C GLY A 171 -14.43 -2.12 -0.99
N LEU A 172 -14.76 -2.38 0.27
CA LEU A 172 -15.87 -3.27 0.61
C LEU A 172 -17.23 -2.67 0.21
N ASP A 173 -18.17 -3.49 -0.25
CA ASP A 173 -19.53 -3.02 -0.53
C ASP A 173 -20.29 -2.76 0.78
N ILE A 174 -20.22 -1.51 1.23
CA ILE A 174 -20.98 -0.98 2.37
C ILE A 174 -22.07 -0.01 1.91
N HIS A 175 -22.40 -0.02 0.62
CA HIS A 175 -23.32 0.95 -0.01
C HIS A 175 -22.93 2.42 0.23
N ALA A 176 -21.62 2.70 0.24
CA ALA A 176 -21.07 4.03 0.46
C ALA A 176 -21.56 5.05 -0.58
N LYS A 177 -21.92 6.25 -0.11
CA LYS A 177 -22.39 7.38 -0.92
C LYS A 177 -21.53 8.62 -0.73
N LEU A 178 -20.99 8.82 0.47
CA LEU A 178 -20.15 9.96 0.81
C LEU A 178 -18.66 9.64 0.59
N PRO A 179 -17.82 10.64 0.24
CA PRO A 179 -16.38 10.44 0.08
C PRO A 179 -15.70 9.74 1.28
N ARG A 180 -16.08 10.13 2.51
CA ARG A 180 -15.58 9.51 3.75
C ARG A 180 -16.01 8.05 3.93
N GLU A 181 -17.21 7.68 3.45
CA GLU A 181 -17.70 6.30 3.50
C GLU A 181 -16.94 5.45 2.47
N ILE A 182 -16.65 6.00 1.30
CA ILE A 182 -15.81 5.36 0.30
C ILE A 182 -14.38 5.18 0.83
N ALA A 183 -13.80 6.20 1.46
CA ALA A 183 -12.49 6.09 2.11
C ALA A 183 -12.48 5.01 3.20
N LEU A 184 -13.54 4.94 4.03
CA LEU A 184 -13.70 3.89 5.03
C LEU A 184 -13.79 2.50 4.40
N SER A 185 -14.55 2.34 3.31
CA SER A 185 -14.68 1.05 2.64
C SER A 185 -13.37 0.57 2.00
N ILE A 186 -12.59 1.50 1.44
CA ILE A 186 -11.24 1.24 0.92
C ILE A 186 -10.32 0.82 2.06
N MET A 187 -10.28 1.59 3.16
CA MET A 187 -9.42 1.28 4.29
C MET A 187 -9.77 -0.08 4.93
N ALA A 188 -11.07 -0.40 5.03
CA ALA A 188 -11.52 -1.69 5.53
C ALA A 188 -11.07 -2.86 4.65
N GLU A 189 -11.13 -2.72 3.31
CA GLU A 189 -10.59 -3.72 2.39
C GLU A 189 -9.07 -3.87 2.54
N ILE A 190 -8.34 -2.76 2.63
CA ILE A 190 -6.88 -2.77 2.82
C ILE A 190 -6.50 -3.47 4.13
N ILE A 191 -7.19 -3.19 5.24
CA ILE A 191 -6.93 -3.86 6.53
C ILE A 191 -7.20 -5.36 6.44
N ARG A 192 -8.30 -5.76 5.76
CA ARG A 192 -8.63 -7.17 5.53
C ARG A 192 -7.48 -7.88 4.82
N ILE A 193 -6.98 -7.31 3.72
CA ILE A 193 -5.86 -7.89 2.96
C ILE A 193 -4.57 -7.88 3.79
N LYS A 194 -4.25 -6.76 4.47
CA LYS A 194 -3.08 -6.65 5.33
C LYS A 194 -3.02 -7.78 6.36
N ASN A 195 -4.11 -8.02 7.08
CA ASN A 195 -4.15 -9.00 8.16
C ASN A 195 -4.27 -10.46 7.66
N GLN A 196 -4.51 -10.67 6.36
CA GLN A 196 -4.44 -11.98 5.71
C GLN A 196 -3.04 -12.28 5.17
N HIS A 197 -2.30 -11.24 4.79
CA HIS A 197 -0.99 -11.33 4.15
C HIS A 197 0.18 -11.24 5.15
N LEU A 198 0.02 -10.46 6.22
CA LEU A 198 1.04 -10.18 7.26
C LEU A 198 0.63 -10.77 8.61
#